data_AF-A0A960JIS7-F1
#
_entry.id   AF-A0A960JIS7-F1
#
_cell.length_a   1.000
_cell.length_b   1.000
_cell.length_c   1.000
_cell.angle_alpha   90.00
_cell.angle_beta   90.00
_cell.angle_gamma   90.00
#
_symmetry.space_group_name_H-M   'P 1'
#
loop_
_entity.id
_entity.type
_entity.pdbx_description
1 polymer ?
#
loop_
_entity_poly.entity_id
_entity_poly.type
_entity_poly.pdbx_seq_one_letter_code
_entity_poly.pdbx_strand_id
1 'polypeptide(L)' 'IKCDAEILILLKGIDEGFSQMVHTRTSFKPEEIIWNAKFGNIYNKMKSDEPISIDIQKLSDIEIL' A
#
# COMPACT_ATOMS: atom_id res chain seq x y z
N ILE A 1 -13.43 -22.64 -16.77
CA ILE A 1 -12.74 -21.44 -17.28
C ILE A 1 -12.26 -20.67 -16.06
N LYS A 2 -10.95 -20.53 -15.86
CA LYS A 2 -10.43 -19.49 -14.95
C LYS A 2 -10.49 -18.19 -15.73
N CYS A 3 -11.21 -17.20 -15.24
CA CYS A 3 -11.20 -15.87 -15.83
C CYS A 3 -9.85 -15.21 -15.50
N ASP A 4 -9.12 -14.72 -16.50
CA ASP A 4 -7.88 -13.95 -16.33
C ASP A 4 -8.23 -12.51 -15.94
N ALA A 5 -8.90 -12.37 -14.79
CA ALA A 5 -9.33 -11.08 -14.26
C ALA A 5 -8.13 -10.33 -13.68
N GLU A 6 -8.11 -9.00 -13.82
CA GLU A 6 -7.02 -8.17 -13.32
C GLU A 6 -7.59 -6.90 -12.69
N ILE A 7 -7.04 -6.48 -11.55
CA ILE A 7 -7.41 -5.25 -10.85
C ILE A 7 -6.35 -4.20 -11.13
N LEU A 8 -6.73 -3.11 -11.80
CA LEU A 8 -5.85 -1.96 -12.04
C LEU A 8 -6.08 -0.88 -10.97
N ILE A 9 -4.99 -0.41 -10.36
CA ILE A 9 -4.99 0.74 -9.45
C ILE A 9 -4.33 1.93 -10.14
N LEU A 10 -5.03 3.07 -10.15
CA LEU A 10 -4.51 4.36 -10.61
C LEU A 10 -4.53 5.34 -9.44
N LEU A 11 -3.37 5.87 -9.08
CA LEU A 11 -3.24 6.97 -8.14
C LEU A 11 -2.76 8.22 -8.90
N LYS A 12 -3.42 9.34 -8.66
CA LYS A 12 -3.03 10.65 -9.17
C LYS A 12 -2.96 11.65 -8.03
N GLY A 13 -2.00 12.56 -8.09
CA GLY A 13 -1.80 13.58 -7.07
C GLY A 13 -1.06 14.79 -7.63
N ILE A 14 -1.03 15.87 -6.88
CA ILE A 14 -0.12 16.99 -7.17
C ILE A 14 1.12 16.75 -6.32
N ASP A 15 2.28 16.69 -6.98
CA ASP A 15 3.56 16.74 -6.27
C ASP A 15 3.84 18.19 -5.88
N GLU A 16 4.00 18.46 -4.59
CA GLU A 16 4.20 19.81 -4.06
C GLU A 16 5.56 20.39 -4.47
N GLY A 17 6.61 19.55 -4.50
CA GLY A 17 7.98 19.97 -4.84
C GLY A 17 8.11 20.48 -6.27
N PHE A 18 7.34 19.91 -7.21
CA PHE A 18 7.35 20.30 -8.62
C PHE A 18 6.08 21.04 -9.07
N SER A 19 5.08 21.18 -8.19
CA SER A 19 3.76 21.78 -8.48
C SER A 19 3.10 21.20 -9.73
N GLN A 20 3.23 19.90 -9.92
CA GLN A 20 2.79 19.18 -11.13
C GLN A 20 1.91 17.98 -10.78
N MET A 21 1.00 17.63 -11.69
CA MET A 21 0.21 16.42 -11.55
C MET A 21 1.05 15.18 -11.87
N VAL A 22 1.09 14.24 -10.94
CA VAL A 22 1.76 12.94 -11.08
C VAL A 22 0.73 11.81 -11.12
N HIS A 23 1.09 10.73 -11.79
CA HIS A 23 0.27 9.53 -11.94
C HIS A 23 1.12 8.29 -11.70
N THR A 24 0.61 7.32 -10.93
CA THR A 24 1.19 5.98 -10.82
C THR A 24 0.11 4.93 -11.05
N ARG A 25 0.54 3.82 -11.65
CA ARG A 25 -0.33 2.69 -12.04
C ARG A 25 0.33 1.39 -11.60
N THR A 26 -0.47 0.49 -11.04
CA THR A 26 -0.08 -0.90 -10.78
C THR A 26 -1.30 -1.79 -11.00
N SER A 27 -1.08 -3.07 -11.22
CA SER A 27 -2.16 -4.05 -11.33
C SER A 27 -1.86 -5.33 -10.56
N PHE A 28 -2.91 -6.07 -10.24
CA PHE A 28 -2.84 -7.34 -9.54
C PHE A 28 -3.73 -8.39 -10.21
N LYS A 29 -3.13 -9.54 -10.52
CA LYS A 29 -3.81 -10.76 -10.96
C LYS A 29 -4.42 -11.51 -9.77
N PRO A 30 -5.32 -12.49 -10.02
CA PRO A 30 -6.03 -13.17 -8.94
C PRO A 30 -5.09 -13.93 -8.00
N GLU A 31 -3.97 -14.46 -8.50
CA GLU A 31 -2.93 -15.12 -7.71
C GLU A 31 -2.12 -14.17 -6.80
N GLU A 32 -2.17 -12.86 -7.01
CA GLU A 32 -1.48 -11.86 -6.19
C GLU A 32 -2.36 -11.34 -5.05
N ILE A 33 -3.64 -11.74 -5.02
CA ILE A 33 -4.60 -11.35 -3.99
C ILE A 33 -4.59 -12.37 -2.86
N ILE A 34 -4.20 -11.93 -1.67
CA ILE A 34 -4.24 -12.74 -0.45
C ILE A 34 -5.60 -12.57 0.23
N TRP A 35 -6.38 -13.65 0.26
CA TRP A 35 -7.69 -13.68 0.90
C TRP A 35 -7.59 -13.76 2.42
N ASN A 36 -8.60 -13.21 3.10
CA ASN A 36 -8.71 -13.25 4.57
C ASN A 36 -7.43 -12.73 5.27
N ALA A 37 -6.94 -11.58 4.81
CA ALA A 37 -5.72 -10.97 5.32
C ALA A 37 -5.91 -9.45 5.45
N LYS A 38 -5.04 -8.82 6.23
CA LYS A 38 -4.92 -7.36 6.37
C LYS A 38 -3.45 -6.94 6.28
N PHE A 39 -3.19 -5.67 5.97
CA PHE A 39 -1.84 -5.13 6.05
C PHE A 39 -1.34 -5.10 7.50
N GLY A 40 -0.06 -5.39 7.68
CA GLY A 40 0.64 -5.23 8.95
C GLY A 40 0.72 -3.77 9.38
N ASN A 41 0.91 -3.54 10.67
CA ASN A 41 1.07 -2.17 11.18
C ASN A 41 2.44 -1.58 10.81
N ILE A 42 2.43 -0.50 10.03
CA ILE A 42 3.63 0.24 9.59
C ILE A 42 4.15 1.24 10.65
N TYR A 43 3.36 1.56 11.68
CA TYR A 43 3.75 2.50 12.70
C TYR A 43 4.68 1.86 13.72
N ASN A 44 5.77 2.54 14.06
CA ASN A 44 6.60 2.12 15.18
C ASN A 44 5.90 2.34 16.51
N LYS A 45 6.27 1.53 17.50
CA LYS A 45 5.84 1.77 18.88
C LYS A 45 6.48 3.07 19.35
N MET A 46 5.65 4.00 19.80
CA MET A 46 6.09 5.28 20.33
C MET A 46 5.90 5.31 21.85
N LYS A 47 6.79 5.99 22.55
CA LYS A 47 6.50 6.48 23.90
C LYS A 47 5.62 7.71 23.82
N SER A 48 4.95 8.04 24.93
CA SER A 48 4.24 9.31 25.04
C SER A 48 5.23 10.44 24.75
N ASP A 49 4.86 11.37 23.85
CA ASP A 49 5.64 12.54 23.41
C ASP A 49 6.69 12.31 22.30
N GLU A 50 6.79 11.10 21.73
CA GLU A 50 7.63 10.86 20.54
C GLU A 50 6.85 11.14 19.23
N PRO A 51 7.50 11.71 18.19
CA PRO A 51 6.88 11.90 16.88
C PRO A 51 6.45 10.59 16.24
N ILE A 52 5.36 10.64 15.46
CA ILE A 52 4.91 9.53 14.62
C ILE A 52 6.03 9.16 13.64
N SER A 53 6.44 7.90 13.69
CA SER A 53 7.39 7.33 12.74
C SER A 53 6.79 6.11 12.05
N ILE A 54 7.13 5.97 10.78
CA ILE A 54 6.68 4.91 9.88
C ILE A 54 7.90 4.07 9.51
N ASP A 55 7.77 2.75 9.61
CA ASP A 55 8.74 1.79 9.13
C ASP A 55 8.39 1.37 7.70
N ILE A 56 9.12 1.89 6.72
CA ILE A 56 8.91 1.63 5.29
C ILE A 56 9.16 0.16 4.95
N GLN A 57 9.98 -0.55 5.72
CA GLN A 57 10.26 -1.97 5.46
C GLN A 57 9.00 -2.84 5.64
N LYS A 58 8.03 -2.37 6.43
CA LYS A 58 6.76 -3.06 6.71
C LYS A 58 5.65 -2.73 5.72
N LEU A 59 5.91 -1.90 4.71
CA LEU A 59 4.88 -1.43 3.77
C LEU A 59 4.16 -2.59 3.06
N SER A 60 4.85 -3.70 2.85
CA SER A 60 4.32 -4.91 2.21
C SER A 60 4.02 -6.05 3.20
N ASP A 61 4.09 -5.80 4.50
CA ASP A 61 3.78 -6.81 5.51
C ASP A 61 2.28 -7.12 5.54
N ILE A 62 1.96 -8.40 5.77
CA ILE A 62 0.59 -8.91 5.73
C ILE A 62 0.36 -9.83 6.93
N GLU A 63 -0.80 -9.70 7.55
CA GLU A 63 -1.29 -10.54 8.65
C GLU A 63 -2.51 -11.34 8.15
N ILE A 64 -2.44 -12.67 8.22
CA ILE A 64 -3.59 -13.55 7.92
C ILE A 64 -4.56 -13.53 9.10
N LEU A 65 -5.87 -13.44 8.80
CA LEU A 65 -6.96 -13.34 9.77
C LEU A 65 -7.49 -14.72 10.21
#